data_AF-A0A447NGU6-F1
#
_entry.id   AF-A0A447NGU6-F1
#
_cell.length_a   1.000
_cell.length_b   1.000
_cell.length_c   1.000
_cell.angle_alpha   90.00
_cell.angle_beta   90.00
_cell.angle_gamma   90.00
#
_symmetry.space_group_name_H-M   'P 1'
#
loop_
_entity.id
_entity.type
_entity.pdbx_description
1 polymer ?
#
loop_
_entity_poly.entity_id
_entity_poly.type
_entity_poly.pdbx_seq_one_letter_code
_entity_poly.pdbx_strand_id
1 'polypeptide(L)'
;MLVWSFGYLIGLLRCGRDPGEWQGKVILSVSLLTLVILLLLTSPVLDVWRISVNSHMARYHSGKITADQISLYMLDHSGKPGQEALKSLRDDETFTQDIKRKRELMTFLQGNKASTTADDLARTVMIAPGSQKPDAAFWAFVKEQNYSADSCLEPDACVLVNQDLNGDGQPEQVLYNFIVAESQVFDLKDRKWTQIAFVKLPDGFSKTQLLRAIAGHRLDSAPKAWRDIIVDGKRLDVNYYNE
;
A
#
# COMPACT_ATOMS: atom_id res chain seq x y z
N MET A 1 22.70 -24.29 -31.93
CA MET A 1 23.10 -25.56 -32.57
C MET A 1 22.19 -25.96 -33.73
N LEU A 2 20.86 -26.01 -33.56
CA LEU A 2 19.94 -26.46 -34.64
C LEU A 2 20.01 -25.63 -35.94
N VAL A 3 20.18 -24.31 -35.86
CA VAL A 3 20.29 -23.41 -37.04
C VAL A 3 21.52 -23.74 -37.90
N TRP A 4 22.64 -24.09 -37.26
CA TRP A 4 23.88 -24.47 -37.94
C TRP A 4 23.74 -25.85 -38.61
N SER A 5 23.11 -26.81 -37.93
CA SER A 5 22.84 -28.14 -38.47
C SER A 5 21.90 -28.09 -39.68
N PHE A 6 20.86 -27.26 -39.62
CA PHE A 6 19.88 -27.13 -40.70
C PHE A 6 20.45 -26.41 -41.92
N GLY A 7 21.26 -25.36 -41.70
CA GLY A 7 22.02 -24.70 -42.77
C GLY A 7 22.97 -25.68 -43.47
N TYR A 8 23.71 -26.48 -42.71
CA TYR A 8 24.62 -27.47 -43.29
C TYR A 8 23.89 -28.56 -44.07
N LEU A 9 22.76 -29.05 -43.56
CA LEU A 9 21.92 -30.06 -44.23
C LEU A 9 21.36 -29.55 -45.57
N ILE A 10 20.84 -28.31 -45.62
CA ILE A 10 20.34 -27.72 -46.87
C ILE A 10 21.47 -27.48 -47.87
N GLY A 11 22.68 -27.17 -47.40
CA GLY A 11 23.86 -27.01 -48.24
C GLY A 11 24.30 -28.33 -48.89
N LEU A 12 24.25 -29.43 -48.13
CA LEU A 12 24.49 -30.77 -48.64
C LEU A 12 23.40 -31.24 -49.62
N LEU A 13 22.14 -30.87 -49.38
CA LEU A 13 21.01 -31.25 -50.25
C LEU A 13 20.98 -30.47 -51.57
N ARG A 14 21.57 -29.27 -51.65
CA ARG A 14 21.72 -28.51 -52.90
C ARG A 14 23.09 -28.75 -53.53
N CYS A 15 23.26 -29.95 -54.07
CA CYS A 15 24.45 -30.37 -54.79
C CYS A 15 24.65 -29.48 -56.05
N GLY A 16 25.74 -28.70 -56.12
CA GLY A 16 26.18 -28.03 -57.35
C GLY A 16 26.48 -26.53 -57.31
N ARG A 17 26.49 -25.86 -56.14
CA ARG A 17 27.03 -24.49 -56.01
C ARG A 17 28.22 -24.49 -55.06
N ASP A 18 29.20 -23.63 -55.35
CA ASP A 18 30.40 -23.48 -54.54
C ASP A 18 30.01 -23.34 -53.05
N PRO A 19 30.46 -24.27 -52.19
CA PRO A 19 30.05 -24.32 -50.79
C PRO A 19 30.29 -22.98 -50.08
N GLY A 20 31.36 -22.26 -50.45
CA GLY A 20 31.72 -20.96 -49.87
C GLY A 20 30.73 -19.83 -50.18
N GLU A 21 30.22 -19.73 -51.41
CA GLU A 21 29.26 -18.67 -51.76
C GLU A 21 27.91 -18.86 -51.07
N TRP A 22 27.47 -20.12 -50.96
CA TRP A 22 26.19 -20.44 -50.34
C TRP A 22 26.25 -20.31 -48.82
N GLN A 23 27.33 -20.79 -48.20
CA GLN A 23 27.60 -20.56 -46.78
C GLN A 23 27.69 -19.07 -46.45
N GLY A 24 28.35 -18.26 -47.30
CA GLY A 24 28.42 -16.81 -47.14
C GLY A 24 27.03 -16.14 -47.12
N LYS A 25 26.13 -16.53 -48.03
CA LYS A 25 24.74 -16.01 -48.07
C LYS A 25 23.93 -16.42 -46.85
N VAL A 26 24.09 -17.65 -46.35
CA VAL A 26 23.41 -18.12 -45.13
C VAL A 26 23.92 -17.38 -43.90
N ILE A 27 25.24 -17.24 -43.75
CA ILE A 27 25.86 -16.51 -42.63
C ILE A 27 25.43 -15.04 -42.64
N LEU A 28 25.39 -14.39 -43.81
CA LEU A 28 24.92 -13.02 -43.94
C LEU A 28 23.44 -12.90 -43.57
N SER A 29 22.60 -13.82 -44.03
CA SER A 29 21.16 -13.82 -43.74
C SER A 29 20.87 -14.05 -42.25
N VAL A 30 21.57 -15.00 -41.63
CA VAL A 30 21.46 -15.26 -40.18
C VAL A 30 21.98 -14.07 -39.38
N SER A 31 23.10 -13.46 -39.80
CA SER A 31 23.64 -12.26 -39.17
C SER A 31 22.68 -11.08 -39.26
N LEU A 32 22.07 -10.85 -40.42
CA LEU A 32 21.06 -9.80 -40.62
C LEU A 32 19.79 -10.07 -39.79
N LEU A 33 19.30 -11.31 -39.77
CA LEU A 33 18.15 -11.68 -38.93
C LEU A 33 18.46 -11.46 -37.43
N THR A 34 19.66 -11.85 -37.00
CA THR A 34 20.10 -11.65 -35.62
C THR A 34 20.22 -10.16 -35.29
N LEU A 35 20.74 -9.34 -36.22
CA LEU A 35 20.78 -7.89 -36.08
C LEU A 35 19.38 -7.28 -35.99
N VAL A 36 18.43 -7.73 -36.82
CA VAL A 36 17.03 -7.29 -36.77
C VAL A 36 16.39 -7.65 -35.43
N ILE A 37 16.59 -8.86 -34.92
CA ILE A 37 16.08 -9.28 -33.60
C ILE A 37 16.72 -8.44 -32.49
N LEU A 38 18.03 -8.20 -32.54
CA LEU A 38 18.72 -7.34 -31.58
C LEU A 38 18.17 -5.91 -31.61
N LEU A 39 17.93 -5.35 -32.79
CA LEU A 39 17.30 -4.03 -32.95
C LEU A 39 15.86 -4.01 -32.44
N LEU A 40 15.11 -5.09 -32.59
CA LEU A 40 13.76 -5.22 -32.07
C LEU A 40 13.74 -5.33 -30.53
N LEU A 41 14.70 -6.05 -29.94
CA LEU A 41 14.85 -6.20 -28.49
C LEU A 41 15.32 -4.91 -27.80
N THR A 42 16.12 -4.10 -28.49
CA THR A 42 16.51 -2.76 -28.02
C THR A 42 15.50 -1.67 -28.37
N SER A 43 14.46 -2.01 -29.13
CA SER A 43 13.38 -1.12 -29.52
C SER A 43 12.18 -1.25 -28.58
N PRO A 44 11.42 -0.16 -28.37
CA PRO A 44 10.17 -0.18 -27.59
C PRO A 44 9.06 -1.09 -28.17
N VAL A 45 9.27 -1.70 -29.34
CA VAL A 45 8.31 -2.61 -29.99
C VAL A 45 8.23 -3.97 -29.28
N LEU A 46 9.35 -4.53 -28.80
CA LEU A 46 9.38 -5.77 -28.01
C LEU A 46 9.52 -5.48 -26.51
N ASP A 47 8.81 -4.48 -26.00
CA ASP A 47 8.75 -4.25 -24.56
C ASP A 47 7.97 -5.40 -23.89
N VAL A 48 8.72 -6.35 -23.32
CA VAL A 48 8.20 -7.54 -22.63
C VAL A 48 7.26 -7.14 -21.49
N TRP A 49 7.55 -6.04 -20.79
CA TRP A 49 6.71 -5.55 -19.71
C TRP A 49 5.38 -5.04 -20.22
N ARG A 50 5.39 -4.28 -21.32
CA ARG A 50 4.16 -3.81 -21.97
C ARG A 50 3.27 -4.97 -22.42
N ILE A 51 3.85 -6.00 -23.03
CA ILE A 51 3.10 -7.20 -23.47
C ILE A 51 2.51 -7.93 -22.27
N SER A 52 3.30 -8.13 -21.21
CA SER A 52 2.87 -8.80 -19.97
C SER A 52 1.72 -8.06 -19.31
N VAL A 53 1.87 -6.76 -19.08
CA VAL A 53 0.85 -5.91 -18.44
C VAL A 53 -0.42 -5.85 -19.28
N ASN A 54 -0.32 -5.64 -20.60
CA ASN A 54 -1.50 -5.59 -21.47
C ASN A 54 -2.25 -6.92 -21.48
N SER A 55 -1.56 -8.06 -21.53
CA SER A 55 -2.18 -9.38 -21.45
C SER A 55 -2.87 -9.59 -20.10
N HIS A 56 -2.21 -9.20 -19.01
CA HIS A 56 -2.76 -9.32 -17.65
C HIS A 56 -4.02 -8.46 -17.47
N MET A 57 -3.97 -7.19 -17.89
CA MET A 57 -5.10 -6.26 -17.82
C MET A 57 -6.23 -6.65 -18.77
N ALA A 58 -5.93 -7.16 -19.98
CA ALA A 58 -6.96 -7.66 -20.90
C ALA A 58 -7.71 -8.86 -20.32
N ARG A 59 -7.04 -9.76 -19.58
CA ARG A 59 -7.70 -10.86 -18.86
C ARG A 59 -8.63 -10.33 -17.77
N TYR A 60 -8.23 -9.27 -17.08
CA TYR A 60 -9.08 -8.63 -16.08
C TYR A 60 -10.32 -8.00 -16.71
N HIS A 61 -10.14 -7.15 -17.73
CA HIS A 61 -11.26 -6.49 -18.41
C HIS A 61 -12.18 -7.46 -19.16
N SER A 62 -11.69 -8.63 -19.58
CA SER A 62 -12.51 -9.70 -20.16
C SER A 62 -13.20 -10.60 -19.12
N GLY A 63 -13.04 -10.31 -17.82
CA GLY A 63 -13.62 -11.10 -16.72
C GLY A 63 -12.98 -12.47 -16.50
N LYS A 64 -11.86 -12.77 -17.17
CA LYS A 64 -11.11 -14.03 -17.01
C LYS A 64 -10.34 -14.10 -15.69
N ILE A 65 -10.06 -12.94 -15.09
CA ILE A 65 -9.52 -12.83 -13.74
C ILE A 65 -10.31 -11.74 -12.98
N THR A 66 -10.41 -11.89 -11.67
CA THR A 66 -11.12 -10.98 -10.76
C THR A 66 -10.16 -9.94 -10.16
N ALA A 67 -10.70 -8.93 -9.48
CA ALA A 67 -9.92 -7.84 -8.88
C ALA A 67 -8.89 -8.33 -7.84
N ASP A 68 -9.19 -9.39 -7.08
CA ASP A 68 -8.27 -10.03 -6.12
C ASP A 68 -7.11 -10.77 -6.80
N GLN A 69 -7.30 -11.21 -8.05
CA GLN A 69 -6.30 -11.97 -8.82
C GLN A 69 -5.31 -11.07 -9.57
N ILE A 70 -5.54 -9.76 -9.63
CA ILE A 70 -4.59 -8.81 -10.22
C ILE A 70 -3.35 -8.71 -9.31
N SER A 71 -2.17 -8.93 -9.87
CA SER A 71 -0.93 -8.75 -9.09
C SER A 71 -0.47 -7.29 -9.13
N LEU A 72 -0.84 -6.51 -8.11
CA LEU A 72 -0.40 -5.11 -7.96
C LEU A 72 1.13 -5.01 -7.88
N TYR A 73 1.79 -5.98 -7.24
CA TYR A 73 3.25 -6.07 -7.16
C TYR A 73 3.90 -6.20 -8.55
N MET A 74 3.36 -7.08 -9.40
CA MET A 74 3.87 -7.25 -10.77
C MET A 74 3.69 -5.97 -11.59
N LEU A 75 2.55 -5.28 -11.46
CA LEU A 75 2.31 -4.01 -12.13
C LEU A 75 3.30 -2.94 -11.65
N ASP A 76 3.55 -2.82 -10.35
CA ASP A 76 4.51 -1.86 -9.79
C ASP A 76 5.93 -2.07 -10.34
N HIS A 77 6.34 -3.34 -10.51
CA HIS A 77 7.68 -3.72 -10.99
C HIS A 77 7.78 -3.79 -12.52
N SER A 78 6.70 -3.52 -13.26
CA SER A 78 6.67 -3.56 -14.74
C SER A 78 7.00 -2.22 -15.40
N GLY A 79 7.62 -1.28 -14.68
CA GLY A 79 8.02 0.02 -15.20
C GLY A 79 6.84 0.89 -15.66
N LYS A 80 7.02 1.67 -16.73
CA LYS A 80 5.99 2.63 -17.21
C LYS A 80 4.64 1.96 -17.55
N PRO A 81 4.59 0.86 -18.32
CA PRO A 81 3.32 0.20 -18.63
C PRO A 81 2.56 -0.24 -17.36
N GLY A 82 3.30 -0.74 -16.38
CA GLY A 82 2.73 -1.17 -15.10
C GLY A 82 2.20 -0.01 -14.25
N GLN A 83 2.90 1.11 -14.19
CA GLN A 83 2.44 2.31 -13.51
C GLN A 83 1.20 2.93 -14.17
N GLU A 84 1.09 2.87 -15.49
CA GLU A 84 -0.13 3.26 -16.21
C GLU A 84 -1.31 2.34 -15.85
N ALA A 85 -1.07 1.02 -15.77
CA ALA A 85 -2.08 0.06 -15.35
C ALA A 85 -2.54 0.26 -13.89
N LEU A 86 -1.63 0.54 -12.96
CA LEU A 86 -2.00 0.90 -11.58
C LEU A 86 -2.89 2.14 -11.55
N LYS A 87 -2.56 3.17 -12.35
CA LYS A 87 -3.39 4.38 -12.43
C LYS A 87 -4.77 4.10 -13.02
N SER A 88 -4.87 3.24 -14.04
CA SER A 88 -6.17 2.86 -14.59
C SER A 88 -7.04 2.11 -13.57
N LEU A 89 -6.44 1.28 -12.69
CA LEU A 89 -7.18 0.58 -11.65
C LEU A 89 -7.73 1.51 -10.57
N ARG A 90 -7.13 2.69 -10.36
CA ARG A 90 -7.61 3.67 -9.38
C ARG A 90 -8.97 4.23 -9.81
N ASP A 91 -9.16 4.36 -11.12
CA ASP A 91 -10.33 4.96 -11.72
C ASP A 91 -11.36 3.87 -12.14
N ASP A 92 -11.11 2.59 -11.82
CA ASP A 92 -11.99 1.44 -12.07
C ASP A 92 -12.92 1.18 -10.87
N GLU A 93 -14.22 1.36 -11.07
CA GLU A 93 -15.24 1.16 -10.02
C GLU A 93 -15.29 -0.28 -9.51
N THR A 94 -15.13 -1.27 -10.40
CA THR A 94 -15.20 -2.69 -10.04
C THR A 94 -14.00 -3.07 -9.18
N PHE A 95 -12.83 -2.53 -9.49
CA PHE A 95 -11.63 -2.74 -8.70
C PHE A 95 -11.70 -2.04 -7.33
N THR A 96 -12.24 -0.82 -7.29
CA THR A 96 -12.24 0.04 -6.09
C THR A 96 -13.42 -0.17 -5.15
N GLN A 97 -14.41 -0.98 -5.52
CA GLN A 97 -15.51 -1.43 -4.64
C GLN A 97 -15.00 -2.15 -3.39
N ASP A 98 -13.95 -2.96 -3.51
CA ASP A 98 -13.31 -3.60 -2.36
C ASP A 98 -12.36 -2.61 -1.66
N ILE A 99 -12.74 -2.21 -0.44
CA ILE A 99 -11.99 -1.28 0.40
C ILE A 99 -10.55 -1.77 0.64
N LYS A 100 -10.34 -3.08 0.80
CA LYS A 100 -9.01 -3.67 1.02
C LYS A 100 -8.15 -3.57 -0.24
N ARG A 101 -8.72 -3.84 -1.42
CA ARG A 101 -7.96 -3.78 -2.69
C ARG A 101 -7.69 -2.35 -3.13
N LYS A 102 -8.64 -1.44 -2.95
CA LYS A 102 -8.44 0.00 -3.17
C LYS A 102 -7.26 0.51 -2.34
N ARG A 103 -7.19 0.09 -1.09
CA ARG A 103 -6.13 0.44 -0.15
C ARG A 103 -4.76 -0.08 -0.60
N GLU A 104 -4.65 -1.37 -0.92
CA GLU A 104 -3.40 -1.96 -1.43
C GLU A 104 -2.90 -1.22 -2.68
N LEU A 105 -3.81 -0.89 -3.60
CA LEU A 105 -3.49 -0.12 -4.81
C LEU A 105 -2.94 1.27 -4.51
N MET A 106 -3.53 1.98 -3.55
CA MET A 106 -3.05 3.31 -3.16
C MET A 106 -1.63 3.26 -2.60
N THR A 107 -1.24 2.20 -1.88
CA THR A 107 0.14 2.01 -1.41
C THR A 107 1.14 1.94 -2.57
N PHE A 108 0.81 1.17 -3.62
CA PHE A 108 1.68 1.09 -4.81
C PHE A 108 1.71 2.40 -5.62
N LEU A 109 0.57 3.09 -5.74
CA LEU A 109 0.48 4.37 -6.48
C LEU A 109 1.19 5.54 -5.80
N GLN A 110 1.30 5.51 -4.47
CA GLN A 110 2.07 6.50 -3.74
C GLN A 110 3.57 6.34 -4.00
N GLY A 111 4.03 5.13 -4.32
CA GLY A 111 5.45 4.80 -4.51
C GLY A 111 6.30 5.16 -3.28
N ASN A 112 7.63 5.02 -3.37
CA ASN A 112 8.57 5.63 -2.43
C ASN A 112 8.58 7.17 -2.60
N LYS A 113 7.45 7.84 -2.41
CA LYS A 113 7.44 9.28 -2.17
C LYS A 113 8.25 9.56 -0.91
N ALA A 114 9.01 10.66 -0.93
CA ALA A 114 9.92 11.09 0.13
C ALA A 114 9.36 10.69 1.51
N SER A 115 10.13 9.88 2.25
CA SER A 115 9.70 9.34 3.55
C SER A 115 9.10 10.46 4.37
N THR A 116 7.79 10.42 4.54
CA THR A 116 7.06 11.39 5.37
C THR A 116 7.66 11.33 6.76
N THR A 117 7.83 12.49 7.37
CA THR A 117 8.53 12.59 8.66
C THR A 117 7.54 12.66 9.81
N ALA A 118 8.00 12.33 11.02
CA ALA A 118 7.26 12.60 12.24
C ALA A 118 6.87 14.08 12.36
N ASP A 119 7.72 14.98 11.88
CA ASP A 119 7.44 16.42 11.87
C ASP A 119 6.29 16.80 10.93
N ASP A 120 6.07 16.06 9.85
CA ASP A 120 4.93 16.28 8.95
C ASP A 120 3.62 15.92 9.64
N LEU A 121 3.61 14.85 10.45
CA LEU A 121 2.46 14.51 11.29
C LEU A 121 2.19 15.62 12.31
N ALA A 122 3.24 16.09 13.00
CA ALA A 122 3.12 17.14 14.01
C ALA A 122 2.56 18.47 13.45
N ARG A 123 2.79 18.74 12.15
CA ARG A 123 2.26 19.92 11.45
C ARG A 123 0.83 19.72 10.92
N THR A 124 0.47 18.50 10.55
CA THR A 124 -0.78 18.21 9.83
C THR A 124 -1.91 17.81 10.77
N VAL A 125 -1.59 17.02 11.80
CA VAL A 125 -2.60 16.53 12.75
C VAL A 125 -3.16 17.69 13.57
N MET A 126 -4.49 17.79 13.59
CA MET A 126 -5.18 18.78 14.39
C MET A 126 -5.11 18.36 15.86
N ILE A 127 -4.56 19.22 16.72
CA ILE A 127 -4.64 19.05 18.17
C ILE A 127 -5.92 19.72 18.65
N ALA A 128 -6.80 18.96 19.31
CA ALA A 128 -8.06 19.49 19.79
C ALA A 128 -7.85 20.55 20.90
N PRO A 129 -8.74 21.55 21.02
CA PRO A 129 -8.70 22.52 22.11
C PRO A 129 -8.69 21.82 23.48
N GLY A 130 -7.84 22.30 24.40
CA GLY A 130 -7.68 21.71 25.73
C GLY A 130 -6.78 20.47 25.79
N SER A 131 -6.33 19.96 24.64
CA SER A 131 -5.38 18.84 24.60
C SER A 131 -3.93 19.32 24.68
N GLN A 132 -3.08 18.52 25.31
CA GLN A 132 -1.65 18.81 25.42
C GLN A 132 -0.98 18.61 24.06
N LYS A 133 -0.06 19.52 23.71
CA LYS A 133 0.79 19.35 22.53
C LYS A 133 1.82 18.23 22.79
N PRO A 134 1.89 17.18 21.96
CA PRO A 134 2.86 16.10 22.15
C PRO A 134 4.28 16.53 21.82
N ASP A 135 5.25 15.80 22.36
CA ASP A 135 6.67 16.00 22.07
C ASP A 135 7.11 15.31 20.77
N ALA A 136 8.36 15.55 20.36
CA ALA A 136 8.91 14.92 19.16
C ALA A 136 9.00 13.39 19.28
N ALA A 137 9.20 12.87 20.49
CA ALA A 137 9.26 11.43 20.75
C ALA A 137 7.91 10.75 20.48
N PHE A 138 6.80 11.40 20.82
CA PHE A 138 5.46 10.94 20.47
C PHE A 138 5.30 10.80 18.96
N TRP A 139 5.61 11.86 18.21
CA TRP A 139 5.42 11.84 16.75
C TRP A 139 6.33 10.85 16.04
N ALA A 140 7.56 10.65 16.55
CA ALA A 140 8.44 9.59 16.08
C ALA A 140 7.82 8.21 16.31
N PHE A 141 7.29 7.96 17.52
CA PHE A 141 6.60 6.72 17.85
C PHE A 141 5.36 6.47 16.98
N VAL A 142 4.52 7.49 16.76
CA VAL A 142 3.35 7.37 15.88
C VAL A 142 3.79 7.07 14.45
N LYS A 143 4.85 7.70 13.94
CA LYS A 143 5.34 7.45 12.58
C LYS A 143 5.82 6.01 12.39
N GLU A 144 6.43 5.40 13.41
CA GLU A 144 6.85 3.99 13.37
C GLU A 144 5.67 3.01 13.22
N GLN A 145 4.46 3.41 13.62
CA GLN A 145 3.24 2.61 13.40
C GLN A 145 2.76 2.62 11.94
N ASN A 146 3.49 3.31 11.03
CA ASN A 146 3.41 3.39 9.56
C ASN A 146 2.01 3.52 8.96
N TYR A 147 1.23 2.44 8.96
CA TYR A 147 0.05 2.27 8.13
C TYR A 147 -1.09 3.24 8.47
N SER A 148 -1.43 3.41 9.76
CA SER A 148 -2.45 4.39 10.20
C SER A 148 -1.91 5.82 10.23
N ALA A 149 -0.61 5.97 10.48
CA ALA A 149 0.04 7.28 10.58
C ALA A 149 0.04 8.04 9.24
N ASP A 150 0.31 7.36 8.12
CA ASP A 150 0.39 8.04 6.83
C ASP A 150 -0.94 8.63 6.36
N SER A 151 -2.07 8.00 6.70
CA SER A 151 -3.40 8.57 6.42
C SER A 151 -3.69 9.86 7.21
N CYS A 152 -3.00 10.10 8.33
CA CYS A 152 -3.08 11.35 9.08
C CYS A 152 -2.29 12.51 8.46
N LEU A 153 -1.56 12.26 7.38
CA LEU A 153 -0.90 13.31 6.58
C LEU A 153 -1.86 13.93 5.57
N GLU A 154 -3.05 13.37 5.38
CA GLU A 154 -4.11 14.05 4.67
C GLU A 154 -4.62 15.22 5.53
N PRO A 155 -4.77 16.44 4.95
CA PRO A 155 -5.33 17.56 5.67
C PRO A 155 -6.69 17.21 6.28
N ASP A 156 -6.91 17.65 7.51
CA ASP A 156 -8.15 17.42 8.26
C ASP A 156 -8.51 15.96 8.62
N ALA A 157 -7.69 14.98 8.24
CA ALA A 157 -7.97 13.55 8.43
C ALA A 157 -7.96 13.07 9.88
N CYS A 158 -7.11 13.68 10.72
CA CYS A 158 -6.90 13.23 12.08
C CYS A 158 -7.01 14.34 13.12
N VAL A 159 -7.53 13.97 14.28
CA VAL A 159 -7.63 14.83 15.46
C VAL A 159 -7.02 14.11 16.65
N LEU A 160 -6.07 14.75 17.32
CA LEU A 160 -5.48 14.28 18.56
C LEU A 160 -6.18 14.91 19.76
N VAL A 161 -6.61 14.08 20.71
CA VAL A 161 -7.37 14.51 21.88
C VAL A 161 -6.80 13.88 23.14
N ASN A 162 -6.62 14.66 24.20
CA ASN A 162 -6.34 14.15 25.54
C ASN A 162 -7.64 13.67 26.20
N GLN A 163 -7.66 12.43 26.67
CA GLN A 163 -8.79 11.85 27.40
C GLN A 163 -8.26 10.99 28.54
N ASP A 164 -8.79 11.20 29.75
CA ASP A 164 -8.54 10.31 30.88
C ASP A 164 -9.48 9.11 30.78
N LEU A 165 -8.97 8.03 30.19
CA LEU A 165 -9.74 6.82 29.90
C LEU A 165 -9.77 5.85 31.08
N ASN A 166 -8.93 6.06 32.10
CA ASN A 166 -8.78 5.16 33.23
C ASN A 166 -9.20 5.80 34.58
N GLY A 167 -9.37 7.13 34.62
CA GLY A 167 -9.81 7.92 35.77
C GLY A 167 -8.70 8.29 36.77
N ASP A 168 -7.42 8.20 36.40
CA ASP A 168 -6.28 8.49 37.28
C ASP A 168 -5.85 9.97 37.26
N GLY A 169 -6.50 10.81 36.46
CA GLY A 169 -6.19 12.22 36.28
C GLY A 169 -4.99 12.50 35.36
N GLN A 170 -4.38 11.47 34.75
CA GLN A 170 -3.37 11.58 33.71
C GLN A 170 -3.98 11.18 32.37
N PRO A 171 -4.32 12.15 31.51
CA PRO A 171 -5.01 11.83 30.27
C PRO A 171 -4.10 11.10 29.28
N GLU A 172 -4.62 10.03 28.68
CA GLU A 172 -4.03 9.40 27.51
C GLU A 172 -4.24 10.22 26.24
N GLN A 173 -3.37 10.01 25.26
CA GLN A 173 -3.49 10.65 23.95
C GLN A 173 -4.24 9.75 22.98
N VAL A 174 -5.39 10.22 22.50
CA VAL A 174 -6.25 9.50 21.56
C VAL A 174 -6.17 10.16 20.19
N LEU A 175 -5.62 9.45 19.22
CA LEU A 175 -5.56 9.88 17.82
C LEU A 175 -6.77 9.31 17.08
N TYR A 176 -7.74 10.17 16.76
CA TYR A 176 -8.87 9.83 15.91
C TYR A 176 -8.49 9.97 14.45
N ASN A 177 -8.72 8.93 13.68
CA ASN A 177 -8.47 8.88 12.25
C ASN A 177 -9.78 8.63 11.49
N PHE A 178 -10.25 9.66 10.79
CA PHE A 178 -11.53 9.64 10.10
C PHE A 178 -11.46 9.04 8.69
N ILE A 179 -10.26 8.81 8.15
CA ILE A 179 -10.06 8.19 6.83
C ILE A 179 -10.21 6.68 6.92
N VAL A 180 -9.62 6.07 7.94
CA VAL A 180 -9.72 4.62 8.20
C VAL A 180 -10.76 4.25 9.25
N ALA A 181 -11.48 5.24 9.79
CA ALA A 181 -12.56 5.08 10.77
C ALA A 181 -12.13 4.33 12.03
N GLU A 182 -11.02 4.75 12.62
CA GLU A 182 -10.45 4.15 13.84
C GLU A 182 -9.85 5.22 14.76
N SER A 183 -9.56 4.84 16.00
CA SER A 183 -8.76 5.63 16.93
C SER A 183 -7.72 4.78 17.63
N GLN A 184 -6.53 5.33 17.79
CA GLN A 184 -5.41 4.73 18.53
C GLN A 184 -5.22 5.47 19.86
N VAL A 185 -4.99 4.71 20.93
CA VAL A 185 -4.77 5.25 22.27
C VAL A 185 -3.32 5.04 22.67
N PHE A 186 -2.68 6.12 23.08
CA PHE A 186 -1.29 6.16 23.47
C PHE A 186 -1.12 6.60 24.91
N ASP A 187 -0.23 5.93 25.61
CA ASP A 187 0.13 6.23 26.99
C ASP A 187 1.66 6.32 27.13
N LEU A 188 2.10 7.18 28.04
CA LEU A 188 3.50 7.43 28.35
C LEU A 188 3.88 6.73 29.66
N LYS A 189 4.31 5.46 29.57
CA LYS A 189 4.77 4.68 30.72
C LYS A 189 6.29 4.69 30.79
N ASP A 190 6.85 4.95 31.98
CA ASP A 190 8.30 4.96 32.21
C ASP A 190 9.09 5.81 31.18
N ARG A 191 8.52 6.95 30.78
CA ARG A 191 9.05 7.86 29.74
C ARG A 191 9.16 7.23 28.34
N LYS A 192 8.41 6.17 28.06
CA LYS A 192 8.29 5.55 26.75
C LYS A 192 6.85 5.55 26.29
N TRP A 193 6.64 6.03 25.07
CA TRP A 193 5.34 5.96 24.43
C TRP A 193 4.99 4.52 24.09
N THR A 194 3.76 4.15 24.37
CA THR A 194 3.19 2.85 24.05
C THR A 194 1.80 3.03 23.47
N GLN A 195 1.45 2.25 22.46
CA GLN A 195 0.07 2.14 22.03
C GLN A 195 -0.62 1.10 22.91
N ILE A 196 -1.62 1.53 23.67
CA ILE A 196 -2.28 0.68 24.67
C ILE A 196 -3.64 0.17 24.20
N ALA A 197 -4.26 0.83 23.22
CA ALA A 197 -5.53 0.38 22.67
C ALA A 197 -5.73 0.86 21.23
N PHE A 198 -6.66 0.17 20.58
CA PHE A 198 -7.20 0.48 19.27
C PHE A 198 -8.71 0.35 19.33
N VAL A 199 -9.43 1.28 18.73
CA VAL A 199 -10.89 1.32 18.74
C VAL A 199 -11.39 1.61 17.32
N LYS A 200 -12.33 0.81 16.82
CA LYS A 200 -13.03 1.13 15.57
C LYS A 200 -14.07 2.21 15.86
N LEU A 201 -14.13 3.24 15.02
CA LEU A 201 -15.16 4.28 15.15
C LEU A 201 -16.53 3.73 14.69
N PRO A 202 -17.63 4.11 15.35
CA PRO A 202 -18.98 3.76 14.90
C PRO A 202 -19.27 4.29 13.50
N ASP A 203 -20.11 3.59 12.75
CA ASP A 203 -20.52 4.04 11.42
C ASP A 203 -21.21 5.42 11.49
N GLY A 204 -20.79 6.34 10.62
CA GLY A 204 -21.29 7.71 10.60
C GLY A 204 -20.70 8.64 11.67
N PHE A 205 -19.82 8.16 12.55
CA PHE A 205 -19.09 9.02 13.49
C PHE A 205 -18.14 9.96 12.74
N SER A 206 -18.29 11.27 12.95
CA SER A 206 -17.59 12.29 12.17
C SER A 206 -16.72 13.21 13.03
N LYS A 207 -15.70 13.82 12.39
CA LYS A 207 -14.86 14.86 13.01
C LYS A 207 -15.69 15.99 13.62
N THR A 208 -16.71 16.47 12.91
CA THR A 208 -17.58 17.53 13.39
C THR A 208 -18.35 17.12 14.65
N GLN A 209 -18.79 15.86 14.74
CA GLN A 209 -19.43 15.34 15.94
C GLN A 209 -18.47 15.32 17.13
N LEU A 210 -17.23 14.83 16.94
CA LEU A 210 -16.19 14.83 17.97
C LEU A 210 -15.89 16.25 18.46
N LEU A 211 -15.60 17.19 17.54
CA LEU A 211 -15.26 18.57 17.90
C LEU A 211 -16.42 19.29 18.60
N ARG A 212 -17.67 19.00 18.24
CA ARG A 212 -18.86 19.53 18.93
C ARG A 212 -19.02 18.94 20.33
N ALA A 213 -18.64 17.68 20.54
CA ALA A 213 -18.63 17.06 21.87
C ALA A 213 -17.56 17.72 22.75
N ILE A 214 -16.35 17.93 22.23
CA ILE A 214 -15.25 18.61 22.92
C ILE A 214 -15.64 20.03 23.32
N ALA A 215 -16.09 20.85 22.36
CA ALA A 215 -16.50 22.23 22.63
C ALA A 215 -17.67 22.33 23.63
N GLY A 216 -18.56 21.34 23.61
CA GLY A 216 -19.69 21.25 24.52
C GLY A 216 -19.37 20.61 25.88
N HIS A 217 -18.12 20.22 26.15
CA HIS A 217 -17.74 19.45 27.35
C HIS A 217 -18.59 18.18 27.55
N ARG A 218 -18.88 17.47 26.45
CA ARG A 218 -19.65 16.22 26.40
C ARG A 218 -18.83 15.02 25.93
N LEU A 219 -17.51 15.17 25.82
CA LEU A 219 -16.61 14.06 25.60
C LEU A 219 -16.20 13.53 26.97
N ASP A 220 -16.45 12.25 27.21
CA ASP A 220 -16.24 11.60 28.50
C ASP A 220 -15.78 10.16 28.30
N SER A 221 -15.23 9.54 29.34
CA SER A 221 -14.89 8.12 29.37
C SER A 221 -15.95 7.34 30.16
N ALA A 222 -16.14 6.08 29.81
CA ALA A 222 -17.05 5.18 30.51
C ALA A 222 -16.27 3.97 31.02
N PRO A 223 -16.52 3.49 32.25
CA PRO A 223 -15.89 2.27 32.73
C PRO A 223 -16.32 1.08 31.87
N LYS A 224 -15.42 0.11 31.69
CA LYS A 224 -15.76 -1.14 31.00
C LYS A 224 -16.98 -1.81 31.67
N ALA A 225 -17.93 -2.25 30.85
CA ALA A 225 -19.14 -2.93 31.30
C ALA A 225 -18.83 -4.19 32.13
N TRP A 226 -17.82 -4.96 31.71
CA TRP A 226 -17.32 -6.07 32.51
C TRP A 226 -15.86 -5.94 32.89
N ARG A 227 -15.57 -6.42 34.11
CA ARG A 227 -14.28 -6.32 34.77
C ARG A 227 -13.39 -7.50 34.40
N ASP A 228 -12.09 -7.28 34.49
CA ASP A 228 -11.11 -8.36 34.37
C ASP A 228 -11.23 -9.36 35.53
N ILE A 229 -10.83 -10.61 35.28
CA ILE A 229 -10.87 -11.68 36.28
C ILE A 229 -9.56 -11.69 37.05
N ILE A 230 -9.60 -11.90 38.36
CA ILE A 230 -8.41 -12.07 39.21
C ILE A 230 -8.36 -13.52 39.72
N VAL A 231 -7.23 -14.21 39.49
CA VAL A 231 -6.95 -15.56 40.00
C VAL A 231 -5.61 -15.55 40.72
N ASP A 232 -5.61 -15.77 42.03
CA ASP A 232 -4.40 -15.75 42.89
C ASP A 232 -3.52 -14.50 42.67
N GLY A 233 -4.16 -13.33 42.56
CA GLY A 233 -3.48 -12.05 42.32
C GLY A 233 -3.01 -11.82 40.88
N LYS A 234 -3.18 -12.79 39.97
CA LYS A 234 -2.92 -12.61 38.54
C LYS A 234 -4.18 -12.11 37.84
N ARG A 235 -4.04 -11.02 37.08
CA ARG A 235 -5.11 -10.47 36.24
C ARG A 235 -5.22 -11.25 34.93
N LEU A 236 -6.45 -11.62 34.57
CA LEU A 236 -6.83 -12.17 33.27
C LEU A 236 -7.69 -11.13 32.57
N ASP A 237 -7.14 -10.53 31.51
CA ASP A 237 -7.81 -9.47 30.76
C ASP A 237 -9.04 -10.05 30.05
N VAL A 238 -10.20 -9.43 30.29
CA VAL A 238 -11.44 -9.84 29.61
C VAL A 238 -11.68 -8.88 28.44
N ASN A 239 -11.63 -9.44 27.24
CA ASN A 239 -11.89 -8.74 25.99
C ASN A 239 -13.28 -9.15 25.47
N TYR A 240 -14.12 -8.17 25.12
CA TYR A 240 -15.46 -8.40 24.56
C TYR A 240 -15.44 -8.09 23.06
N TYR A 241 -16.08 -8.94 22.26
CA TYR A 241 -16.22 -8.75 20.82
C TYR A 241 -17.56 -8.06 20.56
N ASN A 242 -17.54 -6.75 20.30
CA ASN A 242 -18.63 -5.85 19.87
C ASN A 242 -20.01 -6.02 20.58
N GLU A 243 -20.51 -4.93 21.17
CA GLU A 243 -21.95 -4.70 21.37
C GLU A 243 -22.51 -3.84 20.23
#